data_AF-R7N2N5-F1
#
_entry.id   AF-R7N2N5-F1
#
_cell.length_a   1.000
_cell.length_b   1.000
_cell.length_c   1.000
_cell.angle_alpha   90.00
_cell.angle_beta   90.00
_cell.angle_gamma   90.00
#
_symmetry.space_group_name_H-M   'P 1'
#
loop_
_entity.id
_entity.type
_entity.pdbx_description
1 polymer ?
#
loop_
_entity_poly.entity_id
_entity_poly.type
_entity_poly.pdbx_seq_one_letter_code
_entity_poly.pdbx_strand_id
1 'polypeptide(L)'
;MQTKNSSKSGIFLMELILSILFFSIAAAVCVKLFVTAHRLSDQSVNLNHAVSMAESIAEAFYGCNGNAGELEALFPDARMNQTDEQTIFTINNAEEELCAFVKINASEELTTCKIRVGMLRQVKAYQEQGTKFDSVYELQLTLFPREELGDETE
;
A
#
# COMPACT_ATOMS: atom_id res chain seq x y z
N MET A 1 -71.73 34.85 -0.72
CA MET A 1 -71.17 33.49 -0.95
C MET A 1 -69.66 33.58 -0.90
N GLN A 2 -69.01 33.11 0.16
CA GLN A 2 -67.55 33.01 0.22
C GLN A 2 -67.15 31.56 -0.04
N THR A 3 -66.55 31.30 -1.20
CA THR A 3 -65.96 30.00 -1.53
C THR A 3 -64.51 30.00 -1.04
N LYS A 4 -64.26 29.41 0.14
CA LYS A 4 -62.89 29.18 0.63
C LYS A 4 -62.23 28.09 -0.22
N ASN A 5 -61.42 28.49 -1.19
CA ASN A 5 -60.53 27.59 -1.96
C ASN A 5 -59.18 27.37 -1.23
N SER A 6 -59.19 26.97 0.05
CA SER A 6 -57.96 26.78 0.83
C SER A 6 -57.27 25.43 0.62
N SER A 7 -57.85 24.52 -0.18
CA SER A 7 -57.35 23.14 -0.33
C SER A 7 -56.22 22.99 -1.36
N LYS A 8 -56.01 23.97 -2.25
CA LYS A 8 -55.07 23.86 -3.39
C LYS A 8 -53.62 24.24 -3.02
N SER A 9 -53.43 25.18 -2.08
CA SER A 9 -52.09 25.62 -1.64
C SER A 9 -51.38 24.59 -0.76
N GLY A 10 -52.10 23.82 0.06
CA GLY A 10 -51.50 22.79 0.92
C GLY A 10 -50.93 21.60 0.13
N ILE A 11 -51.57 21.23 -0.97
CA ILE A 11 -51.12 20.14 -1.86
C ILE A 11 -49.82 20.53 -2.58
N PHE A 12 -49.74 21.77 -3.09
CA PHE A 12 -48.51 22.29 -3.71
C PHE A 12 -47.34 22.38 -2.71
N LEU A 13 -47.61 22.81 -1.48
CA LEU A 13 -46.61 22.87 -0.41
C LEU A 13 -46.10 21.48 -0.03
N MET A 14 -47.00 20.49 0.05
CA MET A 14 -46.64 19.11 0.37
C MET A 14 -45.75 18.49 -0.72
N GLU A 15 -46.09 18.70 -2.00
CA GLU A 15 -45.32 18.21 -3.14
C GLU A 15 -43.91 18.81 -3.19
N LEU A 16 -43.79 20.11 -2.90
CA LEU A 16 -42.50 20.80 -2.84
C LEU A 16 -41.62 20.25 -1.70
N ILE A 17 -42.18 20.04 -0.51
CA ILE A 17 -41.44 19.49 0.63
C ILE A 17 -40.95 18.07 0.31
N LEU A 18 -41.79 17.21 -0.27
CA LEU A 18 -41.39 15.85 -0.67
C LEU A 18 -40.29 15.86 -1.74
N SER A 19 -40.38 16.77 -2.71
CA SER A 19 -39.37 16.92 -3.77
C SER A 19 -38.02 17.34 -3.19
N ILE A 20 -38.01 18.31 -2.27
CA ILE A 20 -36.78 18.76 -1.59
C ILE A 20 -36.20 17.67 -0.71
N LEU A 21 -37.03 16.91 0.02
CA LEU A 21 -36.58 15.78 0.84
C LEU A 21 -35.93 14.68 0.00
N PHE A 22 -36.56 14.28 -1.11
CA PHE A 22 -36.00 13.27 -2.01
C PHE A 22 -34.68 13.74 -2.63
N PHE A 23 -34.64 14.99 -3.11
CA PHE A 23 -33.42 15.58 -3.65
C PHE A 23 -32.30 15.66 -2.60
N SER A 24 -32.64 15.98 -1.35
CA SER A 24 -31.67 16.06 -0.24
C SER A 24 -31.07 14.69 0.09
N ILE A 25 -31.87 13.63 0.11
CA ILE A 25 -31.40 12.25 0.33
C ILE A 25 -30.50 11.82 -0.85
N ALA A 26 -30.94 12.06 -2.08
CA ALA A 26 -30.15 11.75 -3.27
C ALA A 26 -28.81 12.48 -3.24
N ALA A 27 -28.80 13.78 -2.93
CA ALA A 27 -27.57 14.58 -2.80
C ALA A 27 -26.63 14.00 -1.71
N ALA A 28 -27.15 13.61 -0.56
CA ALA A 28 -26.35 13.01 0.50
C ALA A 28 -25.70 11.68 0.08
N VAL A 29 -26.42 10.83 -0.65
CA VAL A 29 -25.87 9.57 -1.19
C VAL A 29 -24.81 9.85 -2.25
N CYS A 30 -25.06 10.79 -3.17
CA CYS A 30 -24.11 11.16 -4.22
C CYS A 30 -22.78 11.67 -3.63
N VAL A 31 -22.83 12.55 -2.63
CA VAL A 31 -21.62 13.04 -1.95
C VAL A 31 -20.89 11.92 -1.23
N LYS A 32 -21.61 11.02 -0.54
CA LYS A 32 -20.98 9.87 0.12
C LYS A 32 -20.26 8.98 -0.88
N LEU A 33 -20.92 8.61 -1.98
CA LEU A 33 -20.31 7.80 -3.03
C LEU A 33 -19.07 8.48 -3.62
N PHE A 34 -19.15 9.79 -3.87
CA PHE A 34 -18.02 10.55 -4.39
C PHE A 34 -16.83 10.56 -3.43
N VAL A 35 -17.05 10.85 -2.15
CA VAL A 35 -15.99 10.84 -1.13
C VAL A 35 -15.39 9.44 -0.97
N THR A 36 -16.22 8.40 -0.96
CA THR A 36 -15.73 7.02 -0.87
C THR A 36 -14.92 6.63 -2.10
N ALA A 37 -15.39 6.96 -3.31
CA ALA A 37 -14.66 6.68 -4.55
C ALA A 37 -13.32 7.42 -4.60
N HIS A 38 -13.29 8.68 -4.15
CA HIS A 38 -12.05 9.45 -4.09
C HIS A 38 -11.04 8.81 -3.12
N ARG A 39 -11.48 8.46 -1.91
CA ARG A 39 -10.61 7.76 -0.93
C ARG A 39 -10.11 6.42 -1.47
N LEU A 40 -10.96 5.66 -2.15
CA LEU A 40 -10.57 4.40 -2.76
C LEU A 40 -9.53 4.62 -3.88
N SER A 41 -9.70 5.66 -4.69
CA SER A 41 -8.73 6.04 -5.72
C SER A 41 -7.37 6.37 -5.10
N ASP A 42 -7.34 7.18 -4.05
CA ASP A 42 -6.08 7.52 -3.36
C ASP A 42 -5.41 6.27 -2.77
N GLN A 43 -6.20 5.38 -2.16
CA GLN A 43 -5.70 4.10 -1.65
C GLN A 43 -5.13 3.22 -2.76
N SER A 44 -5.78 3.16 -3.92
CA SER A 44 -5.32 2.39 -5.07
C SER A 44 -4.02 2.96 -5.65
N VAL A 45 -3.90 4.28 -5.72
CA VAL A 45 -2.67 4.95 -6.14
C VAL A 45 -1.53 4.61 -5.17
N ASN A 46 -1.76 4.79 -3.87
CA ASN A 46 -0.78 4.46 -2.85
C ASN A 46 -0.37 2.97 -2.86
N LEU A 47 -1.31 2.06 -3.09
CA LEU A 47 -1.04 0.64 -3.26
C LEU A 47 -0.17 0.37 -4.49
N ASN A 48 -0.49 1.00 -5.63
CA ASN A 48 0.30 0.84 -6.86
C ASN A 48 1.76 1.27 -6.66
N HIS A 49 1.98 2.40 -5.99
CA HIS A 49 3.31 2.88 -5.62
C HIS A 49 4.03 1.89 -4.70
N ALA A 50 3.33 1.35 -3.69
CA ALA A 50 3.90 0.35 -2.79
C ALA A 50 4.29 -0.96 -3.51
N VAL A 51 3.48 -1.42 -4.47
CA VAL A 51 3.78 -2.59 -5.30
C VAL A 51 5.00 -2.31 -6.17
N SER A 52 5.02 -1.18 -6.89
CA SER A 52 6.13 -0.82 -7.77
C SER A 52 7.47 -0.74 -7.01
N MET A 53 7.46 -0.18 -5.80
CA MET A 53 8.62 -0.18 -4.93
C MET A 53 9.06 -1.60 -4.53
N ALA A 54 8.11 -2.45 -4.12
CA ALA A 54 8.42 -3.82 -3.74
C ALA A 54 8.97 -4.64 -4.92
N GLU A 55 8.43 -4.46 -6.11
CA GLU A 55 8.91 -5.08 -7.36
C GLU A 55 10.32 -4.62 -7.69
N SER A 56 10.60 -3.31 -7.60
CA SER A 56 11.94 -2.76 -7.88
C SER A 56 12.99 -3.36 -6.93
N ILE A 57 12.64 -3.52 -5.65
CA ILE A 57 13.50 -4.16 -4.64
C ILE A 57 13.64 -5.66 -4.93
N ALA A 58 12.56 -6.32 -5.34
CA ALA A 58 12.57 -7.74 -5.69
C ALA A 58 13.50 -8.02 -6.87
N GLU A 59 13.41 -7.22 -7.93
CA GLU A 59 14.27 -7.32 -9.10
C GLU A 59 15.73 -7.09 -8.74
N ALA A 60 16.02 -6.07 -7.93
CA ALA A 60 17.37 -5.82 -7.43
C ALA A 60 17.89 -7.00 -6.59
N PHE A 61 17.05 -7.58 -5.72
CA PHE A 61 17.41 -8.75 -4.93
C PHE A 61 17.72 -9.99 -5.78
N TYR A 62 16.93 -10.24 -6.83
CA TYR A 62 17.20 -11.30 -7.80
C TYR A 62 18.45 -11.02 -8.63
N GLY A 63 18.65 -9.77 -9.08
CA GLY A 63 19.83 -9.35 -9.84
C GLY A 63 21.14 -9.51 -9.07
N CYS A 64 21.10 -9.29 -7.75
CA CYS A 64 22.22 -9.51 -6.83
C CYS A 64 22.35 -10.96 -6.34
N ASN A 65 21.54 -11.89 -6.85
CA ASN A 65 21.51 -13.30 -6.44
C ASN A 65 21.43 -13.50 -4.91
N GLY A 66 20.70 -12.63 -4.22
CA GLY A 66 20.54 -12.66 -2.77
C GLY A 66 21.70 -12.07 -1.96
N ASN A 67 22.70 -11.46 -2.60
CA ASN A 67 23.80 -10.78 -1.93
C ASN A 67 23.34 -9.45 -1.31
N ALA A 68 23.33 -9.38 0.01
CA ALA A 68 22.93 -8.19 0.75
C ALA A 68 23.88 -7.00 0.53
N GLY A 69 25.18 -7.23 0.33
CA GLY A 69 26.16 -6.15 0.12
C GLY A 69 26.03 -5.49 -1.25
N GLU A 70 25.73 -6.27 -2.30
CA GLU A 70 25.45 -5.70 -3.63
C GLU A 70 24.11 -4.97 -3.67
N LEU A 71 23.11 -5.48 -2.95
CA LEU A 71 21.82 -4.80 -2.82
C LEU A 71 21.96 -3.44 -2.12
N GLU A 72 22.85 -3.32 -1.13
CA GLU A 72 23.17 -2.03 -0.47
C GLU A 72 23.75 -1.02 -1.46
N ALA A 73 24.65 -1.46 -2.34
CA ALA A 73 25.26 -0.59 -3.34
C ALA A 73 24.23 -0.02 -4.34
N LEU A 74 23.13 -0.74 -4.60
CA LEU A 74 22.04 -0.28 -5.45
C LEU A 74 21.12 0.72 -4.74
N PHE A 75 21.06 0.72 -3.41
CA PHE A 75 20.23 1.61 -2.61
C PHE A 75 21.07 2.36 -1.56
N PRO A 76 21.86 3.37 -1.97
CA PRO A 76 22.77 4.10 -1.08
C PRO A 76 22.05 4.89 0.02
N ASP A 77 20.77 5.23 -0.18
CA ASP A 77 19.92 5.89 0.83
C ASP A 77 19.26 4.90 1.81
N ALA A 78 19.48 3.59 1.64
CA ALA A 78 18.93 2.58 2.51
C ALA A 78 19.68 2.56 3.85
N ARG A 79 18.93 2.47 4.97
CA ARG A 79 19.54 2.17 6.26
C ARG A 79 19.68 0.65 6.40
N MET A 80 20.91 0.20 6.55
CA MET A 80 21.25 -1.20 6.77
C MET A 80 21.47 -1.50 8.26
N ASN A 81 20.87 -2.58 8.74
CA ASN A 81 21.20 -3.20 10.02
C ASN A 81 21.49 -4.69 9.76
N GLN A 82 22.77 -5.07 9.82
CA GLN A 82 23.22 -6.45 9.69
C GLN A 82 23.30 -7.13 11.06
N THR A 83 22.80 -8.36 11.15
CA THR A 83 23.02 -9.31 12.26
C THR A 83 23.46 -10.64 11.62
N ASP A 84 24.21 -11.48 12.34
CA ASP A 84 24.85 -12.72 11.84
C ASP A 84 23.99 -13.60 10.91
N GLU A 85 22.66 -13.64 11.09
CA GLU A 85 21.75 -14.51 10.31
C GLU A 85 20.72 -13.73 9.47
N GLN A 86 20.65 -12.40 9.64
CA GLN A 86 19.57 -11.60 9.08
C GLN A 86 20.04 -10.19 8.75
N THR A 87 19.75 -9.76 7.52
CA THR A 87 19.99 -8.39 7.08
C THR A 87 18.68 -7.64 6.91
N ILE A 88 18.57 -6.47 7.55
CA ILE A 88 17.41 -5.59 7.42
C ILE A 88 17.82 -4.33 6.65
N PHE A 89 17.04 -3.99 5.63
CA PHE A 89 17.13 -2.72 4.92
C PHE A 89 15.87 -1.89 5.14
N THR A 90 16.05 -0.59 5.22
CA THR A 90 14.95 0.38 5.24
C THR A 90 15.17 1.37 4.12
N ILE A 91 14.33 1.29 3.08
CA ILE A 91 14.39 2.15 1.91
C ILE A 91 13.25 3.15 2.01
N ASN A 92 13.57 4.43 2.04
CA ASN A 92 12.58 5.50 2.15
C ASN A 92 12.32 6.10 0.76
N ASN A 93 11.05 6.23 0.36
CA ASN A 93 10.67 7.09 -0.74
C ASN A 93 10.04 8.37 -0.17
N ALA A 94 10.80 9.46 -0.23
CA ALA A 94 10.36 10.76 0.27
C ALA A 94 9.25 11.38 -0.59
N GLU A 95 9.14 11.01 -1.87
CA GLU A 95 8.16 11.57 -2.80
C GLU A 95 6.74 11.05 -2.50
N GLU A 96 6.64 9.77 -2.22
CA GLU A 96 5.36 9.07 -2.01
C GLU A 96 5.03 8.88 -0.51
N GLU A 97 5.86 9.41 0.40
CA GLU A 97 5.79 9.17 1.85
C GLU A 97 5.71 7.68 2.23
N LEU A 98 6.31 6.81 1.41
CA LEU A 98 6.36 5.37 1.60
C LEU A 98 7.74 4.93 2.11
N CYS A 99 7.76 3.78 2.77
CA CYS A 99 8.99 3.14 3.19
C CYS A 99 8.86 1.62 3.08
N ALA A 100 9.90 1.00 2.51
CA ALA A 100 10.04 -0.44 2.44
C ALA A 100 10.99 -0.94 3.54
N PHE A 101 10.53 -1.95 4.26
CA PHE A 101 11.35 -2.81 5.09
C PHE A 101 11.66 -4.10 4.38
N VAL A 102 12.93 -4.35 4.15
CA VAL A 102 13.43 -5.57 3.52
C VAL A 102 14.13 -6.38 4.60
N LYS A 103 13.75 -7.65 4.74
CA LYS A 103 14.38 -8.60 5.65
C LYS A 103 14.88 -9.77 4.83
N ILE A 104 16.20 -9.88 4.70
CA ILE A 104 16.87 -11.01 4.06
C ILE A 104 17.29 -11.98 5.16
N ASN A 105 16.88 -13.24 5.04
CA ASN A 105 17.41 -14.34 5.85
C ASN A 105 18.12 -15.28 4.89
N ALA A 106 19.44 -15.39 5.05
CA ALA A 106 20.26 -16.34 4.32
C ALA A 106 20.39 -17.60 5.18
N SER A 107 19.95 -18.75 4.65
CA SER A 107 20.17 -20.07 5.25
C SER A 107 20.94 -20.93 4.25
N GLU A 108 21.62 -21.98 4.72
CA GLU A 108 22.46 -22.86 3.88
C GLU A 108 21.69 -23.50 2.70
N GLU A 109 20.37 -23.65 2.84
CA GLU A 109 19.51 -24.31 1.85
C GLU A 109 18.71 -23.33 0.98
N LEU A 110 18.48 -22.09 1.46
CA LEU A 110 17.55 -21.15 0.85
C LEU A 110 17.80 -19.71 1.33
N THR A 111 17.75 -18.75 0.41
CA THR A 111 17.75 -17.33 0.77
C THR A 111 16.35 -16.75 0.63
N THR A 112 15.79 -16.22 1.72
CA THR A 112 14.45 -15.61 1.72
C THR A 112 14.54 -14.11 1.89
N CYS A 113 13.75 -13.37 1.13
CA CYS A 113 13.63 -11.92 1.25
C CYS A 113 12.17 -11.53 1.48
N LYS A 114 11.89 -10.93 2.63
CA LYS A 114 10.57 -10.39 2.98
C LYS A 114 10.60 -8.88 2.82
N ILE A 115 9.78 -8.36 1.92
CA ILE A 115 9.62 -6.93 1.64
C ILE A 115 8.25 -6.51 2.18
N ARG A 116 8.24 -5.51 3.05
CA ARG A 116 7.00 -4.90 3.57
C ARG A 116 7.03 -3.42 3.33
N VAL A 117 6.06 -2.91 2.59
CA VAL A 117 5.95 -1.49 2.29
C VAL A 117 4.83 -0.89 3.13
N GLY A 118 5.11 0.22 3.79
CA GLY A 118 4.18 0.94 4.64
C GLY A 118 4.38 2.45 4.55
N MET A 119 3.53 3.20 5.24
CA MET A 119 3.70 4.66 5.33
C MET A 119 4.94 5.00 6.16
N LEU A 120 5.72 5.99 5.70
CA LEU A 120 6.97 6.44 6.33
C LEU A 120 6.81 6.70 7.83
N ARG A 121 5.67 7.26 8.26
CA ARG A 121 5.35 7.54 9.67
C ARG A 121 5.21 6.28 10.52
N GLN A 122 4.54 5.25 10.01
CA GLN A 122 4.32 3.99 10.74
C GLN A 122 5.62 3.19 10.84
N VAL A 123 6.41 3.24 9.77
CA VAL A 123 7.71 2.58 9.70
C VAL A 123 8.70 3.18 10.70
N LYS A 124 8.81 4.51 10.80
CA LYS A 124 9.65 5.17 11.80
C LYS A 124 9.25 4.79 13.22
N ALA A 125 7.94 4.73 13.51
CA ALA A 125 7.43 4.29 14.80
C ALA A 125 7.80 2.82 15.10
N TYR A 126 7.79 1.93 14.10
CA TYR A 126 8.25 0.55 14.27
C TYR A 126 9.74 0.47 14.62
N GLN A 127 10.60 1.28 13.96
CA GLN A 127 12.03 1.30 14.27
C GLN A 127 12.33 1.82 15.68
N GLU A 128 11.56 2.81 16.16
CA GLU A 128 11.80 3.46 17.46
C GLU A 128 11.14 2.74 18.64
N GLN A 129 10.00 2.09 18.43
CA GLN A 129 9.14 1.58 19.51
C GLN A 129 8.83 0.08 19.41
N GLY A 130 9.29 -0.61 18.36
CA GLY A 130 9.00 -2.03 18.13
C GLY A 130 7.52 -2.34 17.85
N THR A 131 6.72 -1.32 17.51
CA THR A 131 5.28 -1.42 17.28
C THR A 131 4.95 -2.02 15.90
N LYS A 132 4.17 -3.10 15.86
CA LYS A 132 3.73 -3.74 14.61
C LYS A 132 3.11 -2.70 13.66
N PHE A 133 3.68 -2.53 12.46
CA PHE A 133 3.11 -1.65 11.44
C PHE A 133 2.18 -2.42 10.50
N ASP A 134 1.04 -1.81 10.16
CA ASP A 134 0.13 -2.31 9.14
C ASP A 134 0.76 -2.03 7.77
N SER A 135 1.11 -3.09 7.05
CA SER A 135 1.78 -2.97 5.76
C SER A 135 0.75 -2.65 4.67
N VAL A 136 1.03 -1.66 3.83
CA VAL A 136 0.23 -1.37 2.62
C VAL A 136 0.36 -2.53 1.63
N TYR A 137 1.55 -3.11 1.53
CA TYR A 137 1.83 -4.29 0.72
C TYR A 137 2.93 -5.14 1.34
N GLU A 138 2.82 -6.47 1.22
CA GLU A 138 3.84 -7.43 1.67
C GLU A 138 4.14 -8.44 0.55
N LEU A 139 5.43 -8.66 0.31
CA LEU A 139 5.94 -9.58 -0.69
C LEU A 139 7.03 -10.45 -0.05
N GLN A 140 6.95 -11.76 -0.23
CA GLN A 140 7.99 -12.69 0.20
C GLN A 140 8.57 -13.39 -1.03
N LEU A 141 9.89 -13.32 -1.15
CA LEU A 141 10.68 -13.93 -2.19
C LEU A 141 11.53 -15.04 -1.60
N THR A 142 11.76 -16.05 -2.43
CA THR A 142 12.54 -17.22 -2.08
C THR A 142 13.45 -17.54 -3.26
N LEU A 143 14.76 -17.43 -3.02
CA LEU A 143 15.80 -17.84 -3.95
C LEU A 143 16.19 -19.29 -3.61
N PHE A 144 15.97 -20.17 -4.57
CA PHE A 144 16.49 -21.53 -4.54
C PHE A 144 17.92 -21.51 -5.12
N PRO A 145 18.88 -22.21 -4.49
CA PRO A 145 20.19 -22.39 -5.09
C PRO A 145 20.01 -23.07 -6.45
N ARG A 146 20.62 -22.47 -7.48
CA ARG A 146 20.64 -23.07 -8.82
C ARG A 146 21.51 -24.31 -8.72
N GLU A 147 20.92 -25.50 -8.75
CA GLU A 147 21.68 -26.71 -9.08
C GLU A 147 22.40 -26.40 -10.40
N GLU A 148 23.72 -26.34 -10.35
CA GLU A 148 24.51 -26.34 -11.56
C GLU A 148 24.15 -27.63 -12.27
N LEU A 149 23.41 -27.50 -13.37
CA LEU A 149 23.16 -28.59 -14.30
C LEU A 149 24.56 -29.06 -14.68
N GLY A 150 25.00 -30.17 -14.08
CA GLY A 150 26.29 -30.77 -14.37
C GLY A 150 26.38 -30.87 -15.87
N ASP A 151 27.38 -30.19 -16.43
CA ASP A 151 27.74 -30.31 -17.83
C ASP A 151 28.19 -31.77 -17.99
N GLU A 152 27.24 -32.65 -18.27
CA GLU A 152 27.48 -33.99 -18.77
C GLU A 152 27.99 -33.86 -20.21
N THR A 153 29.18 -33.31 -20.38
CA THR A 153 29.94 -33.44 -21.62
C THR A 153 31.20 -34.25 -21.32
N GLU A 154 31.10 -35.51 -21.77
CA GLU A 154 32.11 -36.52 -22.12
C GLU A 154 33.61 -36.19 -21.95
#